data_AF-A0A0N0SIQ5-F1
#
_entry.id   AF-A0A0N0SIQ5-F1
#
_cell.length_a   1.000
_cell.length_b   1.000
_cell.length_c   1.000
_cell.angle_alpha   90.00
_cell.angle_beta   90.00
_cell.angle_gamma   90.00
#
_symmetry.space_group_name_H-M   'P 1'
#
loop_
_entity.id
_entity.type
_entity.pdbx_description
1 polymer ?
#
loop_
_entity_poly.entity_id
_entity_poly.type
_entity_poly.pdbx_seq_one_letter_code
_entity_poly.pdbx_strand_id
1 'polypeptide(L)'
;MHHARRRRTLAAALLTATAVLVGGCAGDDGAKGKGAREPALGPVAANPAGSALSLPLDAYTDSDAEARRMEAVQNRLIALCMARYGFAYEPPASRADTGGGAEQGRHGALFGVADPAQAAARGYADASGAGDSAKPAPPQLTESATAVLFGTRQGETTPSGPDPRTQEEAERTDSGIEAGGQRVPAGGCLREGYRKLYAPTKDSVDLLFSFGLASEAHTRSQKDSRVVAVLKDWSACMEEAGYDGVGTPYEVVEKLGLEADKAGPKAVAVAGEDVACKREVNLVGVWAAVETAYQQGLVEENAETLALYRKQRDARFKLAASLA
;
A
#
# COMPACT_ATOMS: atom_id res chain seq x y z
N MET A 1 -27.37 -39.50 46.75
CA MET A 1 -28.54 -39.96 47.55
C MET A 1 -28.38 -39.48 48.98
N HIS A 2 -29.50 -39.08 49.58
CA HIS A 2 -29.64 -38.14 50.69
C HIS A 2 -29.14 -38.59 52.07
N HIS A 3 -28.87 -37.57 52.91
CA HIS A 3 -29.13 -37.41 54.35
C HIS A 3 -27.88 -36.94 55.12
N ALA A 4 -27.93 -36.05 56.13
CA ALA A 4 -28.93 -35.14 56.64
C ALA A 4 -28.25 -34.23 57.71
N ARG A 5 -28.67 -32.96 57.76
CA ARG A 5 -28.87 -32.08 58.94
C ARG A 5 -27.90 -32.06 60.15
N ARG A 6 -27.30 -30.86 60.31
CA ARG A 6 -27.43 -29.85 61.41
C ARG A 6 -27.19 -30.26 62.88
N ARG A 7 -26.40 -29.42 63.57
CA ARG A 7 -26.57 -28.74 64.90
C ARG A 7 -25.23 -28.05 65.24
N ARG A 8 -25.07 -26.90 65.93
CA ARG A 8 -25.94 -25.89 66.57
C ARG A 8 -25.02 -24.72 67.02
N THR A 9 -25.44 -23.48 66.72
CA THR A 9 -25.45 -22.24 67.54
C THR A 9 -24.26 -21.83 68.44
N LEU A 10 -23.83 -20.56 68.31
CA LEU A 10 -23.82 -19.45 69.32
C LEU A 10 -23.02 -18.26 68.69
N ALA A 11 -23.64 -17.21 68.17
CA ALA A 11 -24.15 -16.02 68.86
C ALA A 11 -23.07 -15.16 69.54
N ALA A 12 -22.67 -14.05 68.89
CA ALA A 12 -22.31 -12.80 69.56
C ALA A 12 -22.51 -11.65 68.56
N ALA A 13 -23.55 -10.86 68.81
CA ALA A 13 -23.89 -9.64 68.11
C ALA A 13 -23.18 -8.45 68.78
N LEU A 14 -22.70 -7.50 67.99
CA LEU A 14 -22.56 -6.11 68.42
C LEU A 14 -22.92 -5.21 67.23
N LEU A 15 -24.12 -4.64 67.34
CA LEU A 15 -24.64 -3.55 66.54
C LEU A 15 -23.92 -2.25 66.90
N THR A 16 -23.58 -1.42 65.92
CA THR A 16 -23.70 0.04 66.06
C THR A 16 -24.03 0.69 64.72
N ALA A 17 -24.89 1.69 64.80
CA ALA A 17 -25.75 2.23 63.76
C ALA A 17 -25.05 3.09 62.70
N THR A 18 -25.47 2.83 61.47
CA THR A 18 -25.79 3.72 60.34
C THR A 18 -25.73 5.24 60.53
N ALA A 19 -25.05 5.90 59.59
CA ALA A 19 -25.44 7.21 59.06
C ALA A 19 -25.38 7.16 57.53
N VAL A 20 -26.56 7.30 56.90
CA VAL A 20 -26.77 7.41 55.45
C VAL A 20 -26.67 8.87 55.07
N LEU A 21 -25.85 9.21 54.07
CA LEU A 21 -26.08 10.36 53.20
C LEU A 21 -25.97 9.91 51.74
N VAL A 22 -27.01 10.30 51.00
CA VAL A 22 -27.36 9.94 49.64
C VAL A 22 -26.45 10.66 48.65
N GLY A 23 -25.89 9.91 47.70
CA GLY A 23 -25.26 10.42 46.49
C GLY A 23 -25.52 9.43 45.36
N GLY A 24 -26.69 9.56 44.73
CA GLY A 24 -27.01 8.82 43.52
C GLY A 24 -26.34 9.44 42.32
N CYS A 25 -25.79 8.60 41.44
CA CYS A 25 -26.23 8.58 40.05
C CYS A 25 -25.88 7.22 39.45
N ALA A 26 -26.93 6.48 39.13
CA ALA A 26 -26.88 5.37 38.19
C ALA A 26 -26.61 5.93 36.78
N GLY A 27 -25.90 5.13 36.00
CA GLY A 27 -25.59 5.37 34.59
C GLY A 27 -24.85 4.16 34.05
N ASP A 28 -25.55 3.03 34.00
CA ASP A 28 -25.21 1.91 33.13
C ASP A 28 -25.60 2.34 31.71
N ASP A 29 -24.61 2.71 30.91
CA ASP A 29 -24.78 2.95 29.48
C ASP A 29 -23.63 2.29 28.73
N GLY A 30 -23.95 1.11 28.20
CA GLY A 30 -23.53 0.68 26.87
C GLY A 30 -22.03 0.66 26.62
N ALA A 31 -21.43 -0.51 26.79
CA ALA A 31 -20.32 -0.94 25.96
C ALA A 31 -20.79 -1.05 24.49
N LYS A 32 -20.98 0.10 23.83
CA LYS A 32 -21.04 0.24 22.38
C LYS A 32 -19.63 0.57 21.89
N GLY A 33 -19.24 -0.07 20.80
CA GLY A 33 -17.86 -0.24 20.34
C GLY A 33 -16.98 1.00 20.51
N LYS A 34 -15.83 0.80 21.17
CA LYS A 34 -14.74 1.76 21.13
C LYS A 34 -14.21 1.82 19.69
N GLY A 35 -14.80 2.67 18.86
CA GLY A 35 -14.09 3.18 17.69
C GLY A 35 -12.77 3.75 18.19
N ALA A 36 -11.66 3.36 17.56
CA ALA A 36 -10.37 3.97 17.86
C ALA A 36 -10.52 5.49 17.75
N ARG A 37 -10.10 6.22 18.79
CA ARG A 37 -10.20 7.68 18.81
C ARG A 37 -9.38 8.26 17.65
N GLU A 38 -9.95 9.22 16.95
CA GLU A 38 -9.25 9.95 15.88
C GLU A 38 -7.96 10.59 16.41
N PRO A 39 -6.85 10.54 15.63
CA PRO A 39 -5.56 11.05 16.08
C PRO A 39 -5.58 12.59 16.14
N ALA A 40 -4.73 13.14 17.01
CA ALA A 40 -4.47 14.58 17.02
C ALA A 40 -3.72 14.99 15.75
N LEU A 41 -4.12 16.11 15.14
CA LEU A 41 -3.42 16.63 13.96
C LEU A 41 -2.28 17.56 14.36
N GLY A 42 -1.25 17.58 13.53
CA GLY A 42 -0.30 18.68 13.47
C GLY A 42 -0.88 19.90 12.74
N PRO A 43 -0.03 20.85 12.35
CA PRO A 43 -0.44 22.00 11.54
C PRO A 43 -1.10 21.57 10.21
N VAL A 44 -2.21 22.22 9.87
CA VAL A 44 -2.89 22.04 8.59
C VAL A 44 -2.36 23.08 7.61
N ALA A 45 -1.68 22.64 6.55
CA ALA A 45 -1.23 23.54 5.50
C ALA A 45 -2.44 24.06 4.70
N ALA A 46 -2.39 25.33 4.29
CA ALA A 46 -3.40 25.91 3.40
C ALA A 46 -3.04 25.60 1.95
N ASN A 47 -3.91 24.86 1.25
CA ASN A 47 -3.82 24.52 -0.16
C ASN A 47 -2.43 24.05 -0.61
N PRO A 48 -1.85 23.02 0.04
CA PRO A 48 -0.58 22.48 -0.39
C PRO A 48 -0.71 21.90 -1.81
N ALA A 49 0.33 22.06 -2.61
CA ALA A 49 0.42 21.33 -3.87
C ALA A 49 0.52 19.83 -3.55
N GLY A 50 -0.38 19.01 -4.10
CA GLY A 50 -0.37 17.55 -3.87
C GLY A 50 0.98 16.91 -4.23
N SER A 51 1.67 17.46 -5.23
CA SER A 51 3.00 17.08 -5.67
C SER A 51 4.13 17.37 -4.68
N ALA A 52 3.92 18.30 -3.76
CA ALA A 52 4.88 18.71 -2.74
C ALA A 52 4.59 18.07 -1.37
N LEU A 53 3.56 17.21 -1.27
CA LEU A 53 3.25 16.51 -0.04
C LEU A 53 4.32 15.47 0.26
N SER A 54 4.74 15.43 1.52
CA SER A 54 5.57 14.36 2.06
C SER A 54 4.83 13.75 3.24
N LEU A 55 4.63 12.44 3.20
CA LEU A 55 3.93 11.68 4.22
C LEU A 55 4.90 10.76 4.97
N PRO A 56 4.63 10.42 6.24
CA PRO A 56 5.59 9.67 7.07
C PRO A 56 6.07 8.34 6.48
N LEU A 57 5.22 7.62 5.73
CA LEU A 57 5.60 6.34 5.13
C LEU A 57 6.48 6.48 3.87
N ASP A 58 6.65 7.69 3.31
CA ASP A 58 7.53 7.90 2.16
C ASP A 58 8.98 7.50 2.44
N ALA A 59 9.41 7.61 3.71
CA ALA A 59 10.74 7.19 4.15
C ALA A 59 11.02 5.69 3.95
N TYR A 60 9.98 4.90 3.69
CA TYR A 60 10.02 3.44 3.51
C TYR A 60 9.64 3.00 2.11
N THR A 61 9.61 3.92 1.16
CA THR A 61 9.32 3.64 -0.25
C THR A 61 10.56 3.97 -1.08
N ASP A 62 10.89 3.12 -2.04
CA ASP A 62 11.98 3.38 -2.98
C ASP A 62 11.61 4.55 -3.90
N SER A 63 12.61 5.38 -4.22
CA SER A 63 12.55 6.30 -5.35
C SER A 63 12.43 5.54 -6.68
N ASP A 64 12.00 6.22 -7.74
CA ASP A 64 11.93 5.61 -9.07
C ASP A 64 13.31 5.08 -9.53
N ALA A 65 14.37 5.84 -9.23
CA ALA A 65 15.73 5.46 -9.54
C ALA A 65 16.18 4.21 -8.75
N GLU A 66 15.82 4.14 -7.46
CA GLU A 66 16.08 2.96 -6.63
C GLU A 66 15.29 1.74 -7.12
N ALA A 67 14.01 1.90 -7.45
CA ALA A 67 13.18 0.82 -7.98
C ALA A 67 13.74 0.26 -9.29
N ARG A 68 14.14 1.12 -10.24
CA ARG A 68 14.82 0.70 -11.48
C ARG A 68 16.13 -0.04 -11.19
N ARG A 69 16.89 0.43 -10.20
CA ARG A 69 18.12 -0.24 -9.77
C ARG A 69 17.83 -1.63 -9.21
N MET A 70 16.80 -1.79 -8.39
CA MET A 70 16.39 -3.09 -7.85
C MET A 70 15.91 -4.04 -8.96
N GLU A 71 15.17 -3.53 -9.95
CA GLU A 71 14.74 -4.29 -11.14
C GLU A 71 15.95 -4.82 -11.93
N ALA A 72 16.93 -3.96 -12.21
CA ALA A 72 18.16 -4.35 -12.92
C ALA A 72 18.93 -5.46 -12.17
N VAL A 73 18.95 -5.40 -10.84
CA VAL A 73 19.62 -6.39 -9.98
C VAL A 73 18.88 -7.72 -9.99
N GLN A 74 17.55 -7.70 -9.91
CA GLN A 74 16.74 -8.91 -10.06
C GLN A 74 16.97 -9.55 -11.43
N ASN A 75 16.95 -8.75 -12.50
CA ASN A 75 17.24 -9.19 -13.87
C ASN A 75 18.63 -9.83 -13.98
N ARG A 76 19.66 -9.26 -13.33
CA ARG A 76 21.00 -9.84 -13.27
C ARG A 76 21.03 -11.17 -12.52
N LEU A 77 20.34 -11.29 -11.39
CA LEU A 77 20.22 -12.54 -10.63
C LEU A 77 19.55 -13.64 -11.46
N ILE A 78 18.51 -13.29 -12.23
CA ILE A 78 17.83 -14.22 -13.14
C ILE A 78 18.79 -14.70 -14.24
N ALA A 79 19.52 -13.78 -14.89
CA ALA A 79 20.49 -14.12 -15.93
C ALA A 79 21.61 -15.03 -15.40
N LEU A 80 22.13 -14.76 -14.19
CA LEU A 80 23.11 -15.62 -13.51
C LEU A 80 22.54 -17.02 -13.22
N CYS A 81 21.28 -17.10 -12.79
CA CYS A 81 20.61 -18.38 -12.57
C CYS A 81 20.51 -19.19 -13.87
N MET A 82 20.05 -18.56 -14.95
CA MET A 82 19.90 -19.19 -16.27
C MET A 82 21.24 -19.67 -16.84
N ALA A 83 22.31 -18.90 -16.64
CA ALA A 83 23.66 -19.25 -17.07
C ALA A 83 24.18 -20.55 -16.42
N ARG A 84 23.75 -20.89 -15.19
CA ARG A 84 24.11 -22.17 -14.56
C ARG A 84 23.62 -23.39 -15.34
N TYR A 85 22.53 -23.22 -16.10
CA TYR A 85 21.93 -24.25 -16.95
C TYR A 85 22.37 -24.14 -18.41
N GLY A 86 23.34 -23.29 -18.72
CA GLY A 86 23.87 -23.10 -20.07
C GLY A 86 23.02 -22.20 -20.97
N PHE A 87 22.03 -21.49 -20.43
CA PHE A 87 21.22 -20.56 -21.21
C PHE A 87 21.75 -19.13 -21.13
N ALA A 88 22.01 -18.53 -22.29
CA ALA A 88 22.17 -17.08 -22.39
C ALA A 88 20.77 -16.44 -22.34
N TYR A 89 20.47 -15.77 -21.23
CA TYR A 89 19.19 -15.08 -21.03
C TYR A 89 19.43 -13.58 -20.97
N GLU A 90 18.76 -12.85 -21.86
CA GLU A 90 18.67 -11.40 -21.84
C GLU A 90 17.31 -10.99 -21.27
N PRO A 91 17.28 -10.48 -20.03
CA PRO A 91 16.05 -9.95 -19.45
C PRO A 91 15.50 -8.80 -20.30
N PRO A 92 14.18 -8.58 -20.31
CA PRO A 92 13.61 -7.39 -20.94
C PRO A 92 14.29 -6.13 -20.41
N ALA A 93 14.55 -5.17 -21.31
CA ALA A 93 15.09 -3.88 -20.89
C ALA A 93 14.14 -3.24 -19.87
N SER A 94 14.69 -2.80 -18.74
CA SER A 94 13.93 -2.02 -17.77
C SER A 94 13.40 -0.76 -18.43
N ARG A 95 12.22 -0.31 -17.98
CA ARG A 95 11.59 0.89 -18.56
C ARG A 95 12.57 2.05 -18.51
N ALA A 96 12.69 2.76 -19.64
CA ALA A 96 13.52 3.95 -19.73
C ALA A 96 13.08 4.98 -18.67
N ASP A 97 14.03 5.72 -18.13
CA ASP A 97 13.73 6.86 -17.27
C ASP A 97 12.97 7.90 -18.09
N THR A 98 11.66 8.01 -17.86
CA THR A 98 10.83 9.03 -18.50
C THR A 98 11.01 10.40 -17.85
N GLY A 99 11.86 10.53 -16.83
CA GLY A 99 12.15 11.77 -16.15
C GLY A 99 11.01 12.21 -15.23
N GLY A 100 11.11 11.85 -13.95
CA GLY A 100 10.58 12.65 -12.83
C GLY A 100 9.07 12.68 -12.56
N GLY A 101 8.24 11.98 -13.34
CA GLY A 101 6.78 12.08 -13.21
C GLY A 101 6.15 11.36 -12.01
N ALA A 102 6.71 10.25 -11.53
CA ALA A 102 6.06 9.43 -10.50
C ALA A 102 6.40 9.85 -9.06
N GLU A 103 7.60 10.37 -8.80
CA GLU A 103 7.92 10.95 -7.49
C GLU A 103 7.11 12.22 -7.18
N GLN A 104 6.96 13.11 -8.17
CA GLN A 104 6.27 14.41 -8.01
C GLN A 104 4.73 14.28 -8.00
N GLY A 105 4.19 13.07 -7.99
CA GLY A 105 2.75 12.82 -8.02
C GLY A 105 2.30 11.64 -7.16
N ARG A 106 3.19 11.07 -6.33
CA ARG A 106 2.93 9.85 -5.56
C ARG A 106 1.64 9.90 -4.74
N HIS A 107 1.36 11.08 -4.16
CA HIS A 107 0.18 11.31 -3.33
C HIS A 107 -0.96 12.02 -4.05
N GLY A 108 -0.77 12.40 -5.32
CA GLY A 108 -1.81 13.06 -6.10
C GLY A 108 -3.06 12.20 -6.24
N ALA A 109 -2.89 10.88 -6.35
CA ALA A 109 -4.01 9.93 -6.39
C ALA A 109 -4.84 9.90 -5.10
N LEU A 110 -4.31 10.34 -3.95
CA LEU A 110 -5.03 10.33 -2.66
C LEU A 110 -6.12 11.41 -2.56
N PHE A 111 -6.13 12.39 -3.48
CA PHE A 111 -7.07 13.53 -3.41
C PHE A 111 -7.76 13.79 -4.75
N GLY A 112 -7.57 12.91 -5.73
CA GLY A 112 -7.97 13.15 -7.13
C GLY A 112 -7.19 14.31 -7.76
N VAL A 113 -7.72 14.89 -8.84
CA VAL A 113 -7.09 16.04 -9.49
C VAL A 113 -7.10 17.25 -8.55
N ALA A 114 -5.91 17.75 -8.18
CA ALA A 114 -5.76 18.84 -7.21
C ALA A 114 -4.89 20.01 -7.72
N ASP A 115 -4.19 19.82 -8.85
CA ASP A 115 -3.32 20.83 -9.45
C ASP A 115 -4.10 21.62 -10.53
N PRO A 116 -4.24 22.96 -10.39
CA PRO A 116 -4.91 23.79 -11.39
C PRO A 116 -4.30 23.69 -12.79
N ALA A 117 -2.97 23.57 -12.90
CA ALA A 117 -2.29 23.46 -14.18
C ALA A 117 -2.57 22.10 -14.84
N GLN A 118 -2.63 21.02 -14.05
CA GLN A 118 -3.04 19.71 -14.56
C GLN A 118 -4.51 19.75 -15.04
N ALA A 119 -5.42 20.28 -14.22
CA ALA A 119 -6.84 20.35 -14.55
C ALA A 119 -7.06 21.11 -15.87
N ALA A 120 -6.42 22.27 -16.03
CA ALA A 120 -6.52 23.08 -17.24
C ALA A 120 -5.91 22.41 -18.47
N ALA A 121 -4.81 21.66 -18.30
CA ALA A 121 -4.10 21.06 -19.43
C ALA A 121 -4.68 19.70 -19.88
N ARG A 122 -5.21 18.91 -18.93
CA ARG A 122 -5.49 17.47 -19.15
C ARG A 122 -6.78 16.97 -18.48
N GLY A 123 -7.51 17.82 -17.76
CA GLY A 123 -8.69 17.40 -16.99
C GLY A 123 -8.35 16.27 -16.02
N TYR A 124 -9.03 15.13 -16.20
CA TYR A 124 -8.87 13.91 -15.39
C TYR A 124 -7.96 12.85 -16.02
N ALA A 125 -7.33 13.14 -17.16
CA ALA A 125 -6.38 12.20 -17.75
C ALA A 125 -5.11 12.09 -16.88
N ASP A 126 -4.62 10.86 -16.73
CA ASP A 126 -3.36 10.58 -16.09
C ASP A 126 -2.18 11.17 -16.89
N ALA A 127 -1.09 11.51 -16.20
CA ALA A 127 0.11 12.04 -16.84
C ALA A 127 0.73 11.01 -17.82
N SER A 128 0.54 9.73 -17.54
CA SER A 128 0.72 8.64 -18.50
C SER A 128 -0.46 8.62 -19.45
N GLY A 129 -0.55 9.58 -20.39
CA GLY A 129 -1.33 9.34 -21.59
C GLY A 129 -0.82 8.02 -22.16
N ALA A 130 -1.54 6.92 -21.90
CA ALA A 130 -1.13 5.58 -22.25
C ALA A 130 -1.32 5.44 -23.75
N GLY A 131 -0.44 6.10 -24.51
CA GLY A 131 -0.06 5.60 -25.81
C GLY A 131 0.45 4.20 -25.55
N ASP A 132 -0.25 3.22 -26.13
CA ASP A 132 0.12 1.82 -26.22
C ASP A 132 1.57 1.73 -26.73
N SER A 133 2.52 1.87 -25.82
CA SER A 133 3.91 1.60 -26.09
C SER A 133 3.93 0.10 -26.24
N ALA A 134 3.99 -0.36 -27.49
CA ALA A 134 3.96 -1.77 -27.83
C ALA A 134 4.90 -2.52 -26.90
N LYS A 135 4.32 -3.38 -26.04
CA LYS A 135 5.11 -4.20 -25.11
C LYS A 135 6.16 -4.93 -25.95
N PRO A 136 7.46 -4.81 -25.65
CA PRO A 136 8.48 -5.55 -26.39
C PRO A 136 8.10 -7.03 -26.44
N ALA A 137 8.25 -7.64 -27.61
CA ALA A 137 7.99 -9.06 -27.75
C ALA A 137 8.87 -9.82 -26.73
N PRO A 138 8.32 -10.79 -25.98
CA PRO A 138 9.13 -11.57 -25.06
C PRO A 138 10.25 -12.29 -25.83
N PRO A 139 11.42 -12.51 -25.20
CA PRO A 139 12.49 -13.28 -25.83
C PRO A 139 11.97 -14.67 -26.21
N GLN A 140 12.35 -15.14 -27.40
CA GLN A 140 12.03 -16.49 -27.87
C GLN A 140 12.91 -17.48 -27.09
N LEU A 141 12.30 -18.24 -26.19
CA LEU A 141 12.98 -19.22 -25.35
C LEU A 141 12.72 -20.63 -25.88
N THR A 142 13.71 -21.51 -25.75
CA THR A 142 13.48 -22.94 -25.94
C THR A 142 12.57 -23.47 -24.83
N GLU A 143 11.97 -24.64 -25.04
CA GLU A 143 11.14 -25.29 -24.03
C GLU A 143 11.93 -25.53 -22.73
N SER A 144 13.18 -26.00 -22.83
CA SER A 144 14.05 -26.19 -21.67
C SER A 144 14.41 -24.87 -20.98
N ALA A 145 14.69 -23.80 -21.74
CA ALA A 145 14.94 -22.48 -21.15
C ALA A 145 13.70 -21.94 -20.44
N THR A 146 12.51 -22.18 -20.98
CA THR A 146 11.22 -21.81 -20.38
C THR A 146 11.00 -22.57 -19.07
N ALA A 147 11.23 -23.88 -19.07
CA ALA A 147 11.13 -24.73 -17.88
C ALA A 147 12.07 -24.27 -16.76
N VAL A 148 13.32 -23.89 -17.09
CA VAL A 148 14.28 -23.35 -16.10
C VAL A 148 13.88 -21.96 -15.61
N LEU A 149 13.44 -21.07 -16.51
CA LEU A 149 13.10 -19.70 -16.17
C LEU A 149 11.90 -19.62 -15.22
N PHE A 150 10.83 -20.35 -15.56
CA PHE A 150 9.55 -20.31 -14.85
C PHE A 150 9.36 -21.46 -13.84
N GLY A 151 10.21 -22.49 -13.89
CA GLY A 151 10.05 -23.68 -13.05
C GLY A 151 8.82 -24.50 -13.44
N THR A 152 8.50 -24.59 -14.73
CA THR A 152 7.32 -25.29 -15.26
C THR A 152 7.72 -26.64 -15.86
N ARG A 153 6.96 -27.70 -15.58
CA ARG A 153 7.06 -28.97 -16.34
C ARG A 153 6.45 -28.81 -17.73
N GLN A 154 6.87 -29.69 -18.63
CA GLN A 154 6.34 -29.76 -19.99
C GLN A 154 4.80 -29.91 -19.96
N GLY A 155 4.10 -29.01 -20.67
CA GLY A 155 2.64 -28.98 -20.72
C GLY A 155 1.95 -28.23 -19.58
N GLU A 156 2.68 -27.74 -18.57
CA GLU A 156 2.14 -26.91 -17.50
C GLU A 156 2.31 -25.40 -17.80
N THR A 157 1.31 -24.60 -17.45
CA THR A 157 1.32 -23.13 -17.62
C THR A 157 1.64 -22.37 -16.33
N THR A 158 1.74 -23.08 -15.21
CA THR A 158 2.06 -22.54 -13.89
C THR A 158 3.31 -23.22 -13.34
N PRO A 159 4.12 -22.55 -12.50
CA PRO A 159 5.26 -23.18 -11.85
C PRO A 159 4.85 -24.49 -11.17
N SER A 160 5.64 -25.53 -11.37
CA SER A 160 5.39 -26.86 -10.85
C SER A 160 5.97 -27.03 -9.45
N GLY A 161 5.26 -27.76 -8.60
CA GLY A 161 5.74 -28.11 -7.27
C GLY A 161 5.47 -27.03 -6.21
N PRO A 162 6.14 -27.10 -5.06
CA PRO A 162 5.92 -26.15 -3.96
C PRO A 162 6.40 -24.74 -4.35
N ASP A 163 5.76 -23.70 -3.78
CA ASP A 163 6.27 -22.32 -3.83
C ASP A 163 6.75 -21.87 -2.43
N PRO A 164 8.04 -22.09 -2.11
CA PRO A 164 8.66 -21.62 -0.89
C PRO A 164 8.58 -20.11 -0.77
N ARG A 165 8.32 -19.63 0.45
CA ARG A 165 8.20 -18.19 0.71
C ARG A 165 9.55 -17.50 0.68
N THR A 166 10.62 -18.23 0.99
CA THR A 166 11.97 -17.68 1.13
C THR A 166 13.01 -18.45 0.32
N GLN A 167 14.15 -17.80 0.06
CA GLN A 167 15.26 -18.45 -0.64
C GLN A 167 15.83 -19.60 0.18
N GLU A 168 15.96 -19.44 1.51
CA GLU A 168 16.42 -20.51 2.40
C GLU A 168 15.55 -21.77 2.33
N GLU A 169 14.23 -21.61 2.28
CA GLU A 169 13.30 -22.73 2.10
C GLU A 169 13.42 -23.33 0.69
N ALA A 170 13.59 -22.48 -0.33
CA ALA A 170 13.70 -22.92 -1.72
C ALA A 170 14.93 -23.79 -1.99
N GLU A 171 16.05 -23.53 -1.33
CA GLU A 171 17.27 -24.32 -1.46
C GLU A 171 17.11 -25.75 -0.93
N ARG A 172 16.13 -25.98 -0.04
CA ARG A 172 15.79 -27.30 0.52
C ARG A 172 14.59 -27.95 -0.15
N THR A 173 13.96 -27.25 -1.10
CA THR A 173 12.73 -27.69 -1.76
C THR A 173 13.05 -28.33 -3.10
N ASP A 174 12.61 -29.58 -3.28
CA ASP A 174 12.70 -30.23 -4.57
C ASP A 174 11.60 -29.71 -5.52
N SER A 175 12.01 -29.15 -6.65
CA SER A 175 11.08 -28.72 -7.71
C SER A 175 10.53 -29.90 -8.51
N GLY A 176 11.23 -31.04 -8.48
CA GLY A 176 10.96 -32.17 -9.38
C GLY A 176 11.18 -31.83 -10.85
N ILE A 177 12.03 -30.83 -11.13
CA ILE A 177 12.45 -30.44 -12.48
C ILE A 177 13.97 -30.49 -12.55
N GLU A 178 14.49 -31.20 -13.55
CA GLU A 178 15.92 -31.26 -13.86
C GLU A 178 16.20 -30.67 -15.23
N ALA A 179 17.29 -29.91 -15.33
CA ALA A 179 17.80 -29.38 -16.59
C ALA A 179 19.32 -29.38 -16.54
N GLY A 180 19.98 -29.81 -17.61
CA GLY A 180 21.45 -29.83 -17.67
C GLY A 180 22.13 -30.64 -16.55
N GLY A 181 21.46 -31.69 -16.04
CA GLY A 181 21.95 -32.52 -14.93
C GLY A 181 21.91 -31.84 -13.54
N GLN A 182 21.19 -30.73 -13.41
CA GLN A 182 21.00 -30.01 -12.16
C GLN A 182 19.51 -29.82 -11.87
N ARG A 183 19.16 -29.73 -10.58
CA ARG A 183 17.79 -29.45 -10.15
C ARG A 183 17.49 -27.97 -10.31
N VAL A 184 16.44 -27.66 -11.07
CA VAL A 184 15.93 -26.30 -11.23
C VAL A 184 15.41 -25.78 -9.88
N PRO A 185 15.65 -24.51 -9.50
CA PRO A 185 15.13 -23.97 -8.24
C PRO A 185 13.59 -24.08 -8.19
N ALA A 186 13.01 -24.25 -6.99
CA ALA A 186 11.55 -24.24 -6.83
C ALA A 186 10.95 -22.92 -7.36
N GLY A 187 10.06 -23.01 -8.35
CA GLY A 187 9.51 -21.83 -9.04
C GLY A 187 10.43 -21.19 -10.10
N GLY A 188 11.54 -21.83 -10.43
CA GLY A 188 12.46 -21.41 -11.50
C GLY A 188 13.36 -20.22 -11.16
N CYS A 189 14.13 -19.79 -12.16
CA CYS A 189 15.08 -18.68 -12.03
C CYS A 189 14.42 -17.33 -11.73
N LEU A 190 13.20 -17.08 -12.21
CA LEU A 190 12.45 -15.86 -11.86
C LEU A 190 12.22 -15.77 -10.36
N ARG A 191 11.77 -16.88 -9.76
CA ARG A 191 11.45 -16.92 -8.34
C ARG A 191 12.71 -16.94 -7.46
N GLU A 192 13.78 -17.60 -7.90
CA GLU A 192 15.09 -17.53 -7.23
C GLU A 192 15.61 -16.08 -7.19
N GLY A 193 15.59 -15.38 -8.33
CA GLY A 193 16.02 -13.98 -8.40
C GLY A 193 15.20 -13.06 -7.49
N TYR A 194 13.88 -13.22 -7.48
CA TYR A 194 13.00 -12.48 -6.57
C TYR A 194 13.34 -12.76 -5.10
N ARG A 195 13.43 -14.03 -4.68
CA ARG A 195 13.62 -14.38 -3.27
C ARG A 195 15.00 -14.00 -2.77
N LYS A 196 16.06 -14.15 -3.57
CA LYS A 196 17.41 -13.67 -3.19
C LYS A 196 17.43 -12.17 -2.87
N LEU A 197 16.60 -11.38 -3.55
CA LEU A 197 16.52 -9.94 -3.33
C LEU A 197 15.54 -9.57 -2.21
N TYR A 198 14.31 -10.08 -2.25
CA TYR A 198 13.22 -9.60 -1.39
C TYR A 198 12.90 -10.51 -0.20
N ALA A 199 13.15 -11.81 -0.32
CA ALA A 199 12.81 -12.81 0.69
C ALA A 199 13.93 -13.84 0.94
N PRO A 200 15.17 -13.41 1.28
CA PRO A 200 16.29 -14.34 1.42
C PRO A 200 16.10 -15.33 2.58
N THR A 201 15.45 -14.91 3.66
CA THR A 201 15.29 -15.69 4.90
C THR A 201 13.85 -15.60 5.44
N LYS A 202 13.50 -16.46 6.40
CA LYS A 202 12.19 -16.43 7.09
C LYS A 202 11.86 -15.12 7.80
N ASP A 203 12.88 -14.33 8.16
CA ASP A 203 12.71 -13.05 8.85
C ASP A 203 12.61 -11.86 7.87
N SER A 204 12.54 -12.14 6.56
CA SER A 204 12.38 -11.10 5.55
C SER A 204 11.01 -10.42 5.68
N VAL A 205 11.01 -9.10 5.79
CA VAL A 205 9.79 -8.30 5.79
C VAL A 205 9.29 -8.18 4.35
N ASP A 206 7.98 -8.41 4.17
CA ASP A 206 7.33 -8.33 2.87
C ASP A 206 7.56 -6.95 2.22
N LEU A 207 7.82 -6.94 0.91
CA LEU A 207 8.08 -5.70 0.17
C LEU A 207 6.89 -4.73 0.24
N LEU A 208 5.67 -5.26 0.32
CA LEU A 208 4.41 -4.51 0.38
C LEU A 208 4.06 -4.07 1.81
N PHE A 209 4.90 -4.34 2.81
CA PHE A 209 4.59 -4.00 4.20
C PHE A 209 4.33 -2.49 4.38
N SER A 210 5.23 -1.62 3.90
CA SER A 210 5.04 -0.16 3.99
C SER A 210 3.83 0.33 3.19
N PHE A 211 3.57 -0.25 2.02
CA PHE A 211 2.38 0.02 1.22
C PHE A 211 1.09 -0.38 1.96
N GLY A 212 1.09 -1.53 2.65
CA GLY A 212 -0.03 -1.97 3.47
C GLY A 212 -0.37 -0.98 4.58
N LEU A 213 0.64 -0.44 5.27
CA LEU A 213 0.45 0.60 6.28
C LEU A 213 -0.10 1.90 5.67
N ALA A 214 0.36 2.30 4.48
CA ALA A 214 -0.14 3.49 3.81
C ALA A 214 -1.61 3.32 3.37
N SER A 215 -1.96 2.16 2.82
CA SER A 215 -3.33 1.80 2.45
C SER A 215 -4.26 1.78 3.67
N GLU A 216 -3.78 1.25 4.79
CA GLU A 216 -4.51 1.27 6.05
C GLU A 216 -4.72 2.71 6.58
N ALA A 217 -3.67 3.53 6.58
CA ALA A 217 -3.77 4.94 6.95
C ALA A 217 -4.83 5.67 6.10
N HIS A 218 -4.81 5.45 4.78
CA HIS A 218 -5.77 6.04 3.87
C HIS A 218 -7.20 5.58 4.12
N THR A 219 -7.39 4.28 4.36
CA THR A 219 -8.72 3.73 4.69
C THR A 219 -9.26 4.32 5.99
N ARG A 220 -8.38 4.59 6.97
CA ARG A 220 -8.77 5.23 8.23
C ARG A 220 -9.04 6.73 8.03
N SER A 221 -8.22 7.44 7.26
CA SER A 221 -8.39 8.88 7.00
C SER A 221 -9.68 9.19 6.26
N GLN A 222 -10.10 8.35 5.31
CA GLN A 222 -11.40 8.46 4.63
C GLN A 222 -12.62 8.44 5.56
N LYS A 223 -12.49 7.81 6.74
CA LYS A 223 -13.56 7.68 7.73
C LYS A 223 -13.47 8.69 8.86
N ASP A 224 -12.39 9.48 8.89
CA ASP A 224 -12.16 10.52 9.90
C ASP A 224 -13.20 11.63 9.74
N SER A 225 -13.79 12.06 10.85
CA SER A 225 -14.86 13.05 10.89
C SER A 225 -14.45 14.37 10.23
N ARG A 226 -13.17 14.75 10.29
CA ARG A 226 -12.65 15.98 9.68
C ARG A 226 -12.55 15.86 8.16
N VAL A 227 -12.20 14.68 7.66
CA VAL A 227 -12.20 14.38 6.21
C VAL A 227 -13.63 14.30 5.69
N VAL A 228 -14.53 13.63 6.40
CA VAL A 228 -15.96 13.57 6.05
C VAL A 228 -16.57 14.96 6.01
N ALA A 229 -16.23 15.85 6.96
CA ALA A 229 -16.71 17.21 6.98
C ALA A 229 -16.23 18.02 5.76
N VAL A 230 -14.92 18.01 5.46
CA VAL A 230 -14.40 18.77 4.31
C VAL A 230 -14.84 18.21 2.96
N LEU A 231 -15.09 16.90 2.87
CA LEU A 231 -15.69 16.28 1.68
C LEU A 231 -17.13 16.74 1.47
N LYS A 232 -17.90 16.89 2.56
CA LYS A 232 -19.25 17.45 2.48
C LYS A 232 -19.23 18.90 1.99
N ASP A 233 -18.32 19.72 2.51
CA ASP A 233 -18.19 21.12 2.10
C ASP A 233 -17.76 21.21 0.62
N TRP A 234 -16.82 20.37 0.18
CA TRP A 234 -16.42 20.27 -1.23
C TRP A 234 -17.58 19.82 -2.13
N SER A 235 -18.34 18.81 -1.72
CA SER A 235 -19.49 18.30 -2.47
C SER A 235 -20.56 19.38 -2.63
N ALA A 236 -20.83 20.18 -1.60
CA ALA A 236 -21.76 21.30 -1.68
C ALA A 236 -21.28 22.37 -2.67
N CYS A 237 -19.97 22.69 -2.68
CA CYS A 237 -19.40 23.60 -3.69
C CYS A 237 -19.57 23.06 -5.13
N MET A 238 -19.37 21.76 -5.33
CA MET A 238 -19.58 21.13 -6.65
C MET A 238 -21.05 21.19 -7.08
N GLU A 239 -21.99 20.97 -6.16
CA GLU A 239 -23.44 21.13 -6.41
C GLU A 239 -23.79 22.58 -6.81
N GLU A 240 -23.24 23.57 -6.10
CA GLU A 240 -23.41 24.99 -6.45
C GLU A 240 -22.83 25.34 -7.83
N ALA A 241 -21.74 24.67 -8.24
CA ALA A 241 -21.15 24.75 -9.57
C ALA A 241 -21.94 23.99 -10.66
N GLY A 242 -23.03 23.29 -10.28
CA GLY A 242 -23.92 22.56 -11.20
C GLY A 242 -23.52 21.10 -11.43
N TYR A 243 -22.71 20.51 -10.57
CA TYR A 243 -22.29 19.11 -10.62
C TYR A 243 -22.85 18.32 -9.45
N ASP A 244 -24.08 17.81 -9.61
CA ASP A 244 -24.80 17.13 -8.54
C ASP A 244 -24.34 15.69 -8.28
N GLY A 245 -24.53 15.24 -7.04
CA GLY A 245 -24.45 13.82 -6.68
C GLY A 245 -23.04 13.26 -6.55
N VAL A 246 -21.99 14.08 -6.61
CA VAL A 246 -20.59 13.68 -6.38
C VAL A 246 -20.22 13.84 -4.91
N GLY A 247 -20.05 12.73 -4.20
CA GLY A 247 -19.77 12.75 -2.75
C GLY A 247 -18.28 12.80 -2.42
N THR A 248 -17.44 12.33 -3.34
CA THR A 248 -15.98 12.38 -3.19
C THR A 248 -15.30 12.69 -4.53
N PRO A 249 -14.06 13.23 -4.50
CA PRO A 249 -13.26 13.44 -5.71
C PRO A 249 -13.05 12.20 -6.57
N TYR A 250 -13.18 11.00 -6.01
CA TYR A 250 -13.00 9.73 -6.73
C TYR A 250 -14.18 9.37 -7.63
N GLU A 251 -15.36 9.90 -7.33
CA GLU A 251 -16.60 9.57 -8.04
C GLU A 251 -16.84 10.48 -9.25
N VAL A 252 -16.10 11.60 -9.37
CA VAL A 252 -16.40 12.65 -10.35
C VAL A 252 -16.41 12.14 -11.78
N VAL A 253 -15.40 11.35 -12.15
CA VAL A 253 -15.27 10.82 -13.52
C VAL A 253 -16.43 9.89 -13.86
N GLU A 254 -16.78 8.97 -12.94
CA GLU A 254 -17.84 7.98 -13.14
C GLU A 254 -19.22 8.64 -13.14
N LYS A 255 -19.53 9.43 -12.11
CA LYS A 255 -20.87 10.02 -11.94
C LYS A 255 -21.22 11.07 -12.98
N LEU A 256 -20.22 11.75 -13.55
CA LEU A 256 -20.43 12.76 -14.59
C LEU A 256 -20.22 12.22 -16.02
N GLY A 257 -19.96 10.93 -16.17
CA GLY A 257 -19.80 10.25 -17.46
C GLY A 257 -18.63 10.79 -18.28
N LEU A 258 -17.44 10.88 -17.68
CA LEU A 258 -16.23 11.45 -18.28
C LEU A 258 -15.22 10.39 -18.74
N GLU A 259 -15.54 9.11 -18.61
CA GLU A 259 -14.62 7.98 -18.87
C GLU A 259 -14.15 7.91 -20.32
N ALA A 260 -15.04 8.21 -21.25
CA ALA A 260 -14.77 8.14 -22.68
C ALA A 260 -13.78 9.22 -23.16
N ASP A 261 -13.71 10.35 -22.44
CA ASP A 261 -12.83 11.47 -22.80
C ASP A 261 -12.43 12.28 -21.57
N LYS A 262 -11.48 11.74 -20.80
CA LYS A 262 -10.98 12.34 -19.55
C LYS A 262 -10.16 13.62 -19.76
N ALA A 263 -9.72 13.90 -20.99
CA ALA A 263 -8.98 15.11 -21.37
C ALA A 263 -9.81 16.10 -22.21
N GLY A 264 -11.06 15.75 -22.53
CA GLY A 264 -11.93 16.55 -23.38
C GLY A 264 -12.37 17.87 -22.73
N PRO A 265 -12.98 18.79 -23.51
CA PRO A 265 -13.40 20.10 -23.02
C PRO A 265 -14.32 20.04 -21.78
N LYS A 266 -15.24 19.06 -21.73
CA LYS A 266 -16.11 18.84 -20.56
C LYS A 266 -15.29 18.44 -19.33
N ALA A 267 -14.37 17.48 -19.49
CA ALA A 267 -13.55 16.99 -18.39
C ALA A 267 -12.60 18.07 -17.85
N VAL A 268 -12.03 18.91 -18.73
CA VAL A 268 -11.21 20.07 -18.34
C VAL A 268 -12.03 21.10 -17.55
N ALA A 269 -13.24 21.42 -18.01
CA ALA A 269 -14.11 22.37 -17.31
C ALA A 269 -14.50 21.85 -15.91
N VAL A 270 -14.93 20.59 -15.81
CA VAL A 270 -15.27 19.94 -14.52
C VAL A 270 -14.04 19.91 -13.61
N ALA A 271 -12.87 19.52 -14.12
CA ALA A 271 -11.64 19.48 -13.33
C ALA A 271 -11.23 20.86 -12.80
N GLY A 272 -11.49 21.92 -13.57
CA GLY A 272 -11.27 23.30 -13.14
C GLY A 272 -12.09 23.66 -11.90
N GLU A 273 -13.40 23.38 -11.94
CA GLU A 273 -14.30 23.63 -10.81
C GLU A 273 -14.02 22.72 -9.61
N ASP A 274 -13.71 21.44 -9.85
CA ASP A 274 -13.30 20.50 -8.81
C ASP A 274 -12.07 21.01 -8.04
N VAL A 275 -11.04 21.45 -8.76
CA VAL A 275 -9.84 22.04 -8.14
C VAL A 275 -10.16 23.35 -7.42
N ALA A 276 -11.03 24.20 -7.98
CA ALA A 276 -11.45 25.44 -7.32
C ALA A 276 -12.14 25.15 -5.99
N CYS A 277 -13.13 24.25 -5.98
CA CYS A 277 -13.84 23.81 -4.78
C CYS A 277 -12.89 23.20 -3.74
N LYS A 278 -11.94 22.34 -4.16
CA LYS A 278 -10.92 21.77 -3.24
C LYS A 278 -10.11 22.86 -2.55
N ARG A 279 -9.78 23.93 -3.27
CA ARG A 279 -8.98 25.05 -2.75
C ARG A 279 -9.78 25.96 -1.82
N GLU A 280 -11.06 26.14 -2.09
CA GLU A 280 -11.96 26.94 -1.27
C GLU A 280 -12.10 26.33 0.14
N VAL A 281 -12.32 25.02 0.21
CA VAL A 281 -12.52 24.31 1.49
C VAL A 281 -11.23 23.74 2.09
N ASN A 282 -10.07 23.97 1.44
CA ASN A 282 -8.77 23.42 1.81
C ASN A 282 -8.76 21.88 1.97
N LEU A 283 -9.44 21.17 1.06
CA LEU A 283 -9.64 19.71 1.13
C LEU A 283 -8.30 18.96 1.24
N VAL A 284 -7.34 19.30 0.36
CA VAL A 284 -6.03 18.63 0.33
C VAL A 284 -5.25 18.88 1.63
N GLY A 285 -5.29 20.10 2.16
CA GLY A 285 -4.60 20.44 3.40
C GLY A 285 -5.14 19.67 4.60
N VAL A 286 -6.47 19.64 4.75
CA VAL A 286 -7.14 18.92 5.85
C VAL A 286 -6.87 17.42 5.75
N TRP A 287 -7.09 16.83 4.58
CA TRP A 287 -6.95 15.39 4.41
C TRP A 287 -5.48 14.95 4.53
N ALA A 288 -4.52 15.70 3.97
CA ALA A 288 -3.10 15.38 4.14
C ALA A 288 -2.65 15.44 5.61
N ALA A 289 -3.18 16.35 6.42
CA ALA A 289 -2.89 16.41 7.85
C ALA A 289 -3.43 15.19 8.60
N VAL A 290 -4.65 14.74 8.26
CA VAL A 290 -5.26 13.52 8.82
C VAL A 290 -4.48 12.27 8.39
N GLU A 291 -4.15 12.16 7.11
CA GLU A 291 -3.33 11.08 6.54
C GLU A 291 -1.98 10.99 7.27
N THR A 292 -1.30 12.12 7.45
CA THR A 292 -0.04 12.22 8.19
C THR A 292 -0.19 11.70 9.61
N ALA A 293 -1.25 12.08 10.32
CA ALA A 293 -1.47 11.67 11.71
C ALA A 293 -1.70 10.15 11.83
N TYR A 294 -2.47 9.55 10.91
CA TYR A 294 -2.66 8.09 10.88
C TYR A 294 -1.38 7.34 10.49
N GLN A 295 -0.64 7.82 9.50
CA GLN A 295 0.64 7.21 9.13
C GLN A 295 1.65 7.29 10.27
N GLN A 296 1.71 8.41 10.99
CA GLN A 296 2.59 8.55 12.15
C GLN A 296 2.26 7.53 13.24
N GLY A 297 0.97 7.36 13.57
CA GLY A 297 0.53 6.34 14.53
C GLY A 297 0.92 4.93 14.09
N LEU A 298 0.70 4.58 12.82
CA LEU A 298 1.10 3.26 12.29
C LEU A 298 2.62 3.07 12.25
N VAL A 299 3.39 4.13 12.01
CA VAL A 299 4.85 4.09 12.08
C VAL A 299 5.34 3.82 13.50
N GLU A 300 4.72 4.45 14.50
CA GLU A 300 5.04 4.23 15.90
C GLU A 300 4.64 2.81 16.36
N GLU A 301 3.44 2.36 16.01
CA GLU A 301 2.94 1.01 16.30
C GLU A 301 3.80 -0.10 15.68
N ASN A 302 4.42 0.17 14.52
CA ASN A 302 5.21 -0.80 13.75
C ASN A 302 6.71 -0.49 13.73
N ALA A 303 7.21 0.31 14.68
CA ALA A 303 8.57 0.85 14.64
C ALA A 303 9.66 -0.22 14.52
N GLU A 304 9.52 -1.35 15.22
CA GLU A 304 10.48 -2.46 15.17
C GLU A 304 10.54 -3.11 13.79
N THR A 305 9.38 -3.45 13.22
CA THR A 305 9.29 -4.05 11.87
C THR A 305 9.78 -3.09 10.80
N LEU A 306 9.48 -1.79 10.92
CA LEU A 306 9.95 -0.75 10.02
C LEU A 306 11.46 -0.52 10.12
N ALA A 307 12.06 -0.66 11.30
CA ALA A 307 13.51 -0.64 11.47
C ALA A 307 14.17 -1.86 10.80
N LEU A 308 13.58 -3.05 10.94
CA LEU A 308 14.04 -4.25 10.24
C LEU A 308 13.90 -4.10 8.71
N TYR A 309 12.78 -3.55 8.25
CA TYR A 309 12.54 -3.28 6.82
C TYR A 309 13.62 -2.37 6.23
N ARG A 310 13.95 -1.26 6.92
CA ARG A 310 15.06 -0.38 6.50
C ARG A 310 16.39 -1.11 6.40
N LYS A 311 16.75 -1.88 7.44
CA LYS A 311 18.00 -2.66 7.44
C LYS A 311 18.05 -3.66 6.27
N GLN A 312 16.93 -4.29 5.94
CA GLN A 312 16.84 -5.22 4.83
C GLN A 312 16.92 -4.49 3.47
N ARG A 313 16.27 -3.33 3.34
CA ARG A 313 16.40 -2.46 2.16
C ARG A 313 17.86 -2.04 1.93
N ASP A 314 18.59 -1.63 2.96
CA ASP A 314 20.02 -1.31 2.84
C ASP A 314 20.85 -2.52 2.38
N ALA A 315 20.51 -3.72 2.85
CA ALA A 315 21.17 -4.96 2.41
C ALA A 315 20.89 -5.24 0.92
N ARG A 316 19.67 -4.97 0.42
CA ARG A 316 19.32 -5.06 -1.01
C ARG A 316 20.15 -4.11 -1.85
N PHE A 317 20.35 -2.86 -1.41
CA PHE A 317 21.22 -1.91 -2.11
C PHE A 317 22.69 -2.30 -2.10
N LYS A 318 23.18 -2.94 -1.02
CA LYS A 318 24.55 -3.49 -0.99
C LYS A 318 24.72 -4.65 -1.96
N LEU A 319 23.74 -5.57 -1.99
CA LEU A 319 23.71 -6.66 -2.98
C LEU A 319 23.70 -6.09 -4.41
N ALA A 320 22.88 -5.06 -4.64
CA ALA A 320 22.84 -4.36 -5.91
C ALA A 320 24.19 -3.80 -6.34
N ALA A 321 24.92 -3.17 -5.42
CA ALA A 321 26.25 -2.65 -5.69
C ALA A 321 27.29 -3.74 -5.96
N SER A 322 27.12 -4.95 -5.40
CA SER A 322 28.05 -6.07 -5.63
C SER A 322 27.85 -6.81 -6.96
N LEU A 323 26.69 -6.61 -7.59
CA LEU A 323 26.30 -7.28 -8.83
C LEU A 323 26.34 -6.36 -10.06
N ALA A 324 26.55 -5.06 -9.85
CA ALA A 324 26.79 -4.04 -10.88
C ALA A 324 28.25 -4.10 -11.36
#